data_AF-A0A133U2V2-F1
#
_entry.id   AF-A0A133U2V2-F1
#
_cell.length_a   1.000
_cell.length_b   1.000
_cell.length_c   1.000
_cell.angle_alpha   90.00
_cell.angle_beta   90.00
_cell.angle_gamma   90.00
#
_symmetry.space_group_name_H-M   'P 1'
#
loop_
_entity.id
_entity.type
_entity.pdbx_description
1 polymer ?
#
loop_
_entity_poly.entity_id
_entity_poly.type
_entity_poly.pdbx_seq_one_letter_code
_entity_poly.pdbx_strand_id
1 'polypeptide(L)'
;MGGFRKEDLVLYMPDKGRNLIMGLDGVPANLMEELAEEAMPNFASLMEEGEFDSMKSSTPAISSTSWGTIFTGCNPGEHGVYGFSEMISGTYTLSFTNFQSFRRPAFWQKNGGEHVILNVPSTYPAQKLNGCLVSGFVSPRMEKAVYPRPLLKKLKDIDYKIDVDADKGQKSERLLFKELNDALNSRIEAYRYLWREYDWDTFMMVFTGTDRLEHFLWDAYENPDHDYHQELL
;
A
#
# COMPACT_ATOMS: atom_id res chain seq x y z
N MET A 1 13.14 17.73 16.21
CA MET A 1 13.51 16.31 16.36
C MET A 1 12.69 15.72 17.49
N GLY A 2 11.51 15.19 17.18
CA GLY A 2 10.72 14.40 18.11
C GLY A 2 10.87 12.95 17.69
N GLY A 3 11.71 12.20 18.38
CA GLY A 3 11.94 10.79 18.08
C GLY A 3 10.69 9.96 18.30
N PHE A 4 10.47 8.98 17.42
CA PHE A 4 9.52 7.89 17.60
C PHE A 4 9.76 7.25 18.97
N ARG A 5 8.73 7.18 19.83
CA ARG A 5 8.85 6.54 21.14
C ARG A 5 8.26 5.14 21.07
N LYS A 6 8.86 4.22 21.82
CA LYS A 6 8.46 2.80 21.91
C LYS A 6 6.99 2.59 22.33
N GLU A 7 6.40 3.61 22.94
CA GLU A 7 5.00 3.72 23.39
C GLU A 7 4.02 4.12 22.26
N ASP A 8 4.51 4.50 21.07
CA ASP A 8 3.70 4.76 19.88
C ASP A 8 3.32 3.48 19.10
N LEU A 9 3.93 2.33 19.44
CA LEU A 9 3.66 1.02 18.83
C LEU A 9 2.82 0.15 19.78
N VAL A 10 1.52 0.41 19.83
CA VAL A 10 0.55 -0.57 20.32
C VAL A 10 0.09 -1.40 19.12
N LEU A 11 0.73 -2.56 18.92
CA LEU A 11 0.21 -3.59 18.02
C LEU A 11 -1.04 -4.17 18.67
N TYR A 12 -2.19 -3.72 18.21
CA TYR A 12 -3.46 -4.36 18.56
C TYR A 12 -3.48 -5.73 17.88
N MET A 13 -3.35 -6.80 18.65
CA MET A 13 -3.65 -8.14 18.14
C MET A 13 -5.17 -8.32 18.14
N PRO A 14 -5.79 -8.65 17.01
CA PRO A 14 -7.23 -8.85 16.97
C PRO A 14 -7.68 -10.09 17.77
N ASP A 15 -8.86 -10.01 18.40
CA ASP A 15 -9.54 -11.18 18.98
C ASP A 15 -9.89 -12.20 17.88
N LYS A 16 -10.01 -13.50 18.27
CA LYS A 16 -10.11 -14.66 17.37
C LYS A 16 -11.06 -14.43 16.18
N GLY A 17 -10.48 -14.45 14.98
CA GLY A 17 -11.19 -14.52 13.70
C GLY A 17 -10.88 -13.41 12.69
N ARG A 18 -10.07 -12.40 13.05
CA ARG A 18 -9.75 -11.30 12.11
C ARG A 18 -8.47 -11.54 11.31
N ASN A 19 -8.46 -11.05 10.07
CA ASN A 19 -7.34 -11.15 9.14
C ASN A 19 -6.72 -9.77 8.88
N LEU A 20 -5.41 -9.63 9.13
CA LEU A 20 -4.64 -8.46 8.73
C LEU A 20 -3.78 -8.83 7.51
N ILE A 21 -3.91 -8.06 6.43
CA ILE A 21 -3.09 -8.16 5.24
C ILE A 21 -2.32 -6.84 5.12
N MET A 22 -1.02 -6.87 5.39
CA MET A 22 -0.13 -5.72 5.23
C MET A 22 0.78 -5.93 4.03
N GLY A 23 0.81 -4.96 3.14
CA GLY A 23 1.65 -4.97 1.95
C GLY A 23 2.73 -3.90 2.01
N LEU A 24 3.94 -4.27 1.58
CA LEU A 24 5.02 -3.35 1.25
C LEU A 24 5.23 -3.45 -0.26
N ASP A 25 4.99 -2.36 -1.00
CA ASP A 25 5.12 -2.37 -2.46
C ASP A 25 6.61 -2.31 -2.86
N GLY A 26 7.01 -3.01 -3.92
CA GLY A 26 8.40 -3.05 -4.38
C GLY A 26 9.33 -4.02 -3.65
N VAL A 27 9.07 -4.37 -2.38
CA VAL A 27 10.09 -5.02 -1.54
C VAL A 27 10.23 -6.53 -1.79
N PRO A 28 11.38 -7.02 -2.31
CA PRO A 28 11.61 -8.46 -2.50
C PRO A 28 11.98 -9.16 -1.18
N ALA A 29 11.82 -10.49 -1.14
CA ALA A 29 12.01 -11.27 0.09
C ALA A 29 13.44 -11.19 0.66
N ASN A 30 14.47 -11.18 -0.19
CA ASN A 30 15.85 -11.04 0.24
C ASN A 30 16.14 -9.69 0.92
N LEU A 31 15.54 -8.60 0.43
CA LEU A 31 15.66 -7.28 1.07
C LEU A 31 14.98 -7.28 2.45
N MET A 32 13.85 -7.97 2.59
CA MET A 32 13.20 -8.13 3.89
C MET A 32 14.06 -8.93 4.88
N GLU A 33 14.76 -9.98 4.42
CA GLU A 33 15.69 -10.75 5.26
C GLU A 33 16.85 -9.88 5.76
N GLU A 34 17.49 -9.12 4.87
CA GLU A 34 18.58 -8.19 5.20
C GLU A 34 18.10 -7.14 6.23
N LEU A 35 16.96 -6.48 5.96
CA LEU A 35 16.43 -5.46 6.86
C LEU A 35 15.92 -6.02 8.20
N ALA A 36 15.47 -7.27 8.24
CA ALA A 36 15.06 -7.93 9.48
C ALA A 36 16.21 -8.00 10.50
N GLU A 37 17.40 -8.35 10.02
CA GLU A 37 18.60 -8.47 10.84
C GLU A 37 19.14 -7.10 11.28
N GLU A 38 19.09 -6.11 10.39
CA GLU A 38 19.74 -4.82 10.63
C GLU A 38 18.85 -3.79 11.34
N ALA A 39 17.57 -3.69 10.98
CA ALA A 39 16.74 -2.54 11.33
C ALA A 39 15.30 -2.88 11.77
N MET A 40 14.80 -4.09 11.49
CA MET A 40 13.39 -4.46 11.69
C MET A 40 13.19 -5.61 12.70
N PRO A 41 13.50 -5.40 14.00
CA PRO A 41 13.44 -6.46 15.02
C PRO A 41 12.04 -7.06 15.22
N ASN A 42 10.98 -6.28 15.01
CA ASN A 42 9.61 -6.80 15.06
C ASN A 42 9.32 -7.74 13.89
N PHE A 43 9.86 -7.47 12.71
CA PHE A 43 9.69 -8.33 11.56
C PHE A 43 10.53 -9.61 11.68
N ALA A 44 11.77 -9.50 12.20
CA ALA A 44 12.57 -10.67 12.56
C ALA A 44 11.81 -11.62 13.50
N SER A 45 11.17 -11.08 14.55
CA SER A 45 10.32 -11.87 15.45
C SER A 45 9.14 -12.54 14.73
N LEU A 46 8.51 -11.84 13.76
CA LEU A 46 7.42 -12.42 12.96
C LEU A 46 7.91 -13.54 12.03
N MET A 47 9.13 -13.44 11.50
CA MET A 47 9.75 -14.50 10.69
C MET A 47 10.04 -15.74 11.53
N GLU A 48 10.49 -15.57 12.78
CA GLU A 48 10.77 -16.68 13.70
C GLU A 48 9.51 -17.39 14.20
N GLU A 49 8.44 -16.64 14.48
CA GLU A 49 7.18 -17.17 15.00
C GLU A 49 6.22 -17.67 13.91
N GLY A 50 6.41 -17.23 12.66
CA GLY A 50 5.52 -17.47 11.54
C GLY A 50 6.16 -18.26 10.39
N GLU A 51 5.58 -18.11 9.20
CA GLU A 51 6.13 -18.63 7.95
C GLU A 51 6.56 -17.47 7.06
N PHE A 52 7.81 -17.51 6.59
CA PHE A 52 8.35 -16.56 5.63
C PHE A 52 8.92 -17.33 4.45
N ASP A 53 8.35 -17.12 3.26
CA ASP A 53 8.77 -17.78 2.03
C ASP A 53 8.68 -16.82 0.84
N SER A 54 9.58 -17.00 -0.11
CA SER A 54 9.63 -16.23 -1.35
C SER A 54 8.52 -16.69 -2.30
N MET A 55 7.65 -15.75 -2.67
CA MET A 55 6.56 -16.01 -3.60
C MET A 55 6.87 -15.50 -5.01
N LYS A 56 6.32 -16.18 -6.01
CA LYS A 56 6.37 -15.70 -7.40
C LYS A 56 5.38 -14.55 -7.58
N SER A 57 5.89 -13.43 -8.09
CA SER A 57 5.05 -12.30 -8.50
C SER A 57 4.15 -12.65 -9.69
N SER A 58 3.15 -11.82 -9.95
CA SER A 58 2.32 -11.93 -11.15
C SER A 58 3.15 -11.69 -12.40
N THR A 59 2.71 -12.20 -13.55
CA THR A 59 3.29 -11.86 -14.85
C THR A 59 2.26 -11.05 -15.65
N PRO A 60 2.51 -9.77 -15.94
CA PRO A 60 3.71 -8.97 -15.62
C PRO A 60 3.78 -8.52 -14.14
N ALA A 61 5.02 -8.31 -13.65
CA ALA A 61 5.32 -7.85 -12.29
C ALA A 61 5.17 -6.32 -12.20
N ILE A 62 3.92 -5.86 -12.24
CA ILE A 62 3.54 -4.43 -12.12
C ILE A 62 2.53 -4.32 -10.98
N SER A 63 2.61 -3.28 -10.15
CA SER A 63 1.76 -3.16 -8.93
C SER A 63 0.26 -3.26 -9.25
N SER A 64 -0.21 -2.65 -10.34
CA SER A 64 -1.62 -2.76 -10.75
C SER A 64 -2.08 -4.18 -11.04
N THR A 65 -1.19 -5.02 -11.58
CA THR A 65 -1.42 -6.44 -11.87
C THR A 65 -1.26 -7.29 -10.62
N SER A 66 -0.22 -7.04 -9.83
CA SER A 66 0.17 -7.84 -8.66
C SER A 66 -0.85 -7.69 -7.53
N TRP A 67 -1.20 -6.45 -7.16
CA TRP A 67 -2.24 -6.20 -6.17
C TRP A 67 -3.61 -6.71 -6.65
N GLY A 68 -3.87 -6.58 -7.95
CA GLY A 68 -5.00 -7.20 -8.63
C GLY A 68 -5.11 -8.70 -8.40
N THR A 69 -3.99 -9.41 -8.59
CA THR A 69 -3.89 -10.85 -8.34
C THR A 69 -4.18 -11.19 -6.88
N ILE A 70 -3.61 -10.42 -5.94
CA ILE A 70 -3.81 -10.61 -4.49
C ILE A 70 -5.28 -10.44 -4.11
N PHE A 71 -5.92 -9.33 -4.46
CA PHE A 71 -7.28 -9.08 -3.99
C PHE A 71 -8.35 -9.88 -4.72
N THR A 72 -8.11 -10.31 -5.97
CA THR A 72 -9.05 -11.17 -6.72
C THR A 72 -8.85 -12.66 -6.46
N GLY A 73 -7.67 -13.06 -5.98
CA GLY A 73 -7.28 -14.45 -5.79
C GLY A 73 -7.13 -15.24 -7.09
N CYS A 74 -6.92 -14.57 -8.22
CA CYS A 74 -6.78 -15.21 -9.53
C CYS A 74 -5.67 -14.55 -10.35
N ASN A 75 -5.16 -15.23 -11.37
CA ASN A 75 -4.03 -14.74 -12.16
C ASN A 75 -4.45 -13.62 -13.16
N PRO A 76 -3.49 -12.91 -13.77
CA PRO A 76 -3.79 -11.80 -14.71
C PRO A 76 -4.64 -12.18 -15.92
N GLY A 77 -4.53 -13.41 -16.42
CA GLY A 77 -5.38 -13.91 -17.50
C GLY A 77 -6.86 -14.02 -17.11
N GLU A 78 -7.15 -14.20 -15.82
CA GLU A 78 -8.51 -14.30 -15.29
C GLU A 78 -9.11 -12.93 -14.93
N HIS A 79 -8.36 -12.08 -14.21
CA HIS A 79 -8.87 -10.76 -13.83
C HIS A 79 -8.73 -9.70 -14.92
N GLY A 80 -7.85 -9.92 -15.91
CA GLY A 80 -7.79 -9.15 -17.16
C GLY A 80 -7.04 -7.82 -17.12
N VAL A 81 -6.27 -7.55 -16.06
CA VAL A 81 -5.47 -6.32 -15.90
C VAL A 81 -4.00 -6.68 -16.01
N TYR A 82 -3.25 -5.97 -16.86
CA TYR A 82 -1.85 -6.27 -17.18
C TYR A 82 -0.89 -5.09 -16.95
N GLY A 83 -1.38 -3.99 -16.40
CA GLY A 83 -0.60 -2.78 -16.16
C GLY A 83 -1.52 -1.60 -15.88
N PHE A 84 -0.95 -0.39 -15.77
CA PHE A 84 -1.72 0.83 -15.46
C PHE A 84 -2.50 1.41 -16.65
N SER A 85 -2.27 0.89 -17.85
CA SER A 85 -2.89 1.37 -19.09
C SER A 85 -3.45 0.20 -19.89
N GLU A 86 -4.59 0.42 -20.51
CA GLU A 86 -5.23 -0.50 -21.44
C GLU A 86 -5.65 0.23 -22.73
N MET A 87 -5.77 -0.51 -23.82
CA MET A 87 -6.31 0.02 -25.07
C MET A 87 -7.82 -0.20 -25.11
N ILE A 88 -8.58 0.86 -25.35
CA ILE A 88 -10.03 0.76 -25.49
C ILE A 88 -10.34 -0.09 -26.74
N SER A 89 -11.06 -1.19 -26.54
CA SER A 89 -11.41 -2.15 -27.59
C SER A 89 -12.02 -1.46 -28.82
N GLY A 90 -11.50 -1.79 -30.00
CA GLY A 90 -11.93 -1.19 -31.27
C GLY A 90 -11.36 0.19 -31.56
N THR A 91 -10.40 0.66 -30.76
CA THR A 91 -9.75 1.96 -30.94
C THR A 91 -8.23 1.85 -30.74
N TYR A 92 -7.51 2.94 -31.01
CA TYR A 92 -6.09 3.12 -30.62
C TYR A 92 -5.94 4.04 -29.39
N THR A 93 -7.00 4.19 -28.61
CA THR A 93 -7.01 5.09 -27.46
C THR A 93 -6.55 4.34 -26.22
N LEU A 94 -5.51 4.86 -25.56
CA LEU A 94 -5.11 4.38 -24.25
C LEU A 94 -6.00 4.97 -23.15
N SER A 95 -6.37 4.14 -22.20
CA SER A 95 -7.07 4.52 -20.97
C SER A 95 -6.29 4.00 -19.77
N PHE A 96 -6.42 4.67 -18.63
CA PHE A 96 -5.92 4.13 -17.37
C PHE A 96 -6.81 2.99 -16.90
N THR A 97 -6.20 1.88 -16.51
CA THR A 97 -6.89 0.81 -15.81
C THR A 97 -7.30 1.28 -14.43
N ASN A 98 -8.45 0.84 -13.97
CA ASN A 98 -8.95 1.16 -12.64
C ASN A 98 -9.70 -0.05 -12.07
N PHE A 99 -10.32 0.07 -10.90
CA PHE A 99 -11.02 -1.03 -10.24
C PHE A 99 -12.12 -1.66 -11.11
N GLN A 100 -12.72 -0.89 -12.03
CA GLN A 100 -13.73 -1.37 -12.95
C GLN A 100 -13.16 -2.18 -14.13
N SER A 101 -11.84 -2.12 -14.36
CA SER A 101 -11.16 -2.93 -15.38
C SER A 101 -11.03 -4.41 -14.98
N PHE A 102 -11.21 -4.75 -13.69
CA PHE A 102 -11.12 -6.12 -13.19
C PHE A 102 -12.37 -6.94 -13.55
N ARG A 103 -12.17 -8.08 -14.22
CA ARG A 103 -13.24 -9.01 -14.61
C ARG A 103 -13.66 -9.98 -13.50
N ARG A 104 -12.95 -9.95 -12.38
CA ARG A 104 -13.16 -10.84 -11.24
C ARG A 104 -13.36 -9.99 -9.99
N PRO A 105 -14.31 -10.35 -9.10
CA PRO A 105 -14.55 -9.56 -7.91
C PRO A 105 -13.39 -9.71 -6.93
N ALA A 106 -13.09 -8.63 -6.22
CA ALA A 106 -12.21 -8.67 -5.06
C ALA A 106 -12.84 -9.52 -3.93
N PHE A 107 -12.03 -10.06 -3.03
CA PHE A 107 -12.52 -10.90 -1.93
C PHE A 107 -13.58 -10.19 -1.07
N TRP A 108 -13.43 -8.88 -0.84
CA TRP A 108 -14.38 -8.06 -0.07
C TRP A 108 -15.71 -7.79 -0.79
N GLN A 109 -15.83 -8.19 -2.06
CA GLN A 109 -17.10 -8.14 -2.81
C GLN A 109 -17.83 -9.49 -2.79
N LYS A 110 -17.15 -10.58 -2.42
CA LYS A 110 -17.71 -11.94 -2.37
C LYS A 110 -17.99 -12.39 -0.95
N ASN A 111 -17.07 -12.08 -0.04
CA ASN A 111 -17.13 -12.51 1.34
C ASN A 111 -18.08 -11.58 2.09
N GLY A 112 -18.88 -12.17 2.98
CA GLY A 112 -19.54 -11.39 4.02
C GLY A 112 -18.50 -10.89 5.03
N GLY A 113 -18.92 -9.98 5.90
CA GLY A 113 -18.08 -9.41 6.93
C GLY A 113 -17.76 -7.95 6.70
N GLU A 114 -17.02 -7.37 7.63
CA GLU A 114 -16.56 -5.98 7.60
C GLU A 114 -15.12 -5.90 7.11
N HIS A 115 -14.86 -4.97 6.20
CA HIS A 115 -13.57 -4.82 5.56
C HIS A 115 -13.08 -3.38 5.65
N VAL A 116 -11.81 -3.23 6.00
CA VAL A 116 -11.10 -1.96 5.93
C VAL A 116 -10.00 -2.11 4.88
N ILE A 117 -10.11 -1.36 3.80
CA ILE A 117 -9.15 -1.37 2.70
C ILE A 117 -8.47 0.00 2.64
N LEU A 118 -7.16 0.06 2.89
CA LEU A 118 -6.40 1.30 2.98
C LEU A 118 -5.23 1.29 1.99
N ASN A 119 -5.23 2.23 1.06
CA ASN A 119 -4.12 2.50 0.15
C ASN A 119 -3.73 1.34 -0.78
N VAL A 120 -4.62 0.38 -1.03
CA VAL A 120 -4.35 -0.73 -1.96
C VAL A 120 -4.36 -0.21 -3.40
N PRO A 121 -3.30 -0.40 -4.21
CA PRO A 121 -3.28 0.05 -5.59
C PRO A 121 -4.42 -0.52 -6.45
N SER A 122 -4.78 0.20 -7.51
CA SER A 122 -5.84 -0.18 -8.46
C SER A 122 -7.25 -0.32 -7.90
N THR A 123 -7.52 0.24 -6.71
CA THR A 123 -8.86 0.24 -6.08
C THR A 123 -9.66 1.52 -6.32
N TYR A 124 -9.17 2.42 -7.17
CA TYR A 124 -9.89 3.62 -7.61
C TYR A 124 -10.89 3.30 -8.73
N PRO A 125 -12.06 3.95 -8.83
CA PRO A 125 -12.66 4.75 -7.76
C PRO A 125 -13.13 3.82 -6.63
N ALA A 126 -13.15 4.35 -5.41
CA ALA A 126 -13.55 3.59 -4.24
C ALA A 126 -14.99 3.09 -4.37
N GLN A 127 -15.15 1.78 -4.20
CA GLN A 127 -16.45 1.13 -4.25
C GLN A 127 -17.09 1.08 -2.85
N LYS A 128 -18.41 0.99 -2.82
CA LYS A 128 -19.15 0.68 -1.60
C LYS A 128 -18.81 -0.73 -1.13
N LEU A 129 -18.54 -0.88 0.16
CA LEU A 129 -18.36 -2.16 0.86
C LEU A 129 -18.88 -2.04 2.30
N ASN A 130 -18.98 -3.16 3.01
CA ASN A 130 -19.32 -3.15 4.44
C ASN A 130 -18.06 -2.79 5.25
N GLY A 131 -17.96 -1.55 5.74
CA GLY A 131 -16.73 -0.97 6.30
C GLY A 131 -16.27 0.28 5.51
N CYS A 132 -14.97 0.37 5.18
CA CYS A 132 -14.43 1.50 4.42
C CYS A 132 -13.36 1.13 3.40
N LEU A 133 -13.20 1.99 2.39
CA LEU A 133 -12.18 1.92 1.37
C LEU A 133 -11.53 3.29 1.16
N VAL A 134 -10.21 3.34 1.24
CA VAL A 134 -9.38 4.44 0.78
C VAL A 134 -8.48 3.90 -0.32
N SER A 135 -8.67 4.35 -1.55
CA SER A 135 -7.97 3.83 -2.72
C SER A 135 -6.48 4.16 -2.70
N GLY A 136 -5.65 3.24 -3.17
CA GLY A 136 -4.23 3.47 -3.44
C GLY A 136 -3.98 4.03 -4.83
N PHE A 137 -2.71 4.07 -5.23
CA PHE A 137 -2.28 4.52 -6.55
C PHE A 137 -2.85 3.63 -7.69
N VAL A 138 -3.32 4.13 -8.83
CA VAL A 138 -3.46 5.55 -9.22
C VAL A 138 -4.85 6.06 -8.81
N SER A 139 -4.89 7.16 -8.06
CA SER A 139 -6.14 7.80 -7.63
C SER A 139 -6.12 9.30 -7.93
N PRO A 140 -6.61 9.74 -9.10
CA PRO A 140 -6.46 11.13 -9.55
C PRO A 140 -7.35 12.13 -8.79
N ARG A 141 -8.38 11.66 -8.06
CA ARG A 141 -9.31 12.52 -7.31
C ARG A 141 -9.62 11.91 -5.96
N MET A 142 -9.18 12.58 -4.90
CA MET A 142 -9.41 12.14 -3.52
C MET A 142 -10.90 11.92 -3.21
N GLU A 143 -11.80 12.78 -3.72
CA GLU A 143 -13.25 12.68 -3.50
C GLU A 143 -13.86 11.38 -4.03
N LYS A 144 -13.21 10.75 -5.02
CA LYS A 144 -13.62 9.46 -5.60
C LYS A 144 -12.77 8.29 -5.11
N ALA A 145 -11.72 8.55 -4.35
CA ALA A 145 -10.84 7.55 -3.76
C ALA A 145 -11.30 7.10 -2.37
N VAL A 146 -12.41 7.63 -1.85
CA VAL A 146 -12.80 7.41 -0.45
C VAL A 146 -14.25 6.96 -0.33
N TYR A 147 -14.46 5.88 0.40
CA TYR A 147 -15.75 5.37 0.85
C TYR A 147 -15.68 5.00 2.35
N PRO A 148 -16.67 5.36 3.18
CA PRO A 148 -17.81 6.23 2.87
C PRO A 148 -17.39 7.70 2.80
N ARG A 149 -18.20 8.54 2.13
CA ARG A 149 -17.89 9.97 1.90
C ARG A 149 -17.52 10.78 3.17
N PRO A 150 -18.11 10.55 4.36
CA PRO A 150 -17.69 11.26 5.58
C PRO A 150 -16.22 11.08 5.96
N LEU A 151 -15.61 9.93 5.63
CA LEU A 151 -14.20 9.65 5.90
C LEU A 151 -13.26 10.64 5.19
N LEU A 152 -13.70 11.21 4.06
CA LEU A 152 -12.95 12.20 3.30
C LEU A 152 -12.55 13.40 4.16
N LYS A 153 -13.41 13.84 5.09
CA LYS A 153 -13.10 14.97 5.96
C LYS A 153 -11.93 14.62 6.88
N LYS A 154 -11.96 13.45 7.53
CA LYS A 154 -10.87 13.01 8.40
C LYS A 154 -9.55 12.88 7.64
N LEU A 155 -9.57 12.34 6.42
CA LEU A 155 -8.37 12.21 5.58
C LEU A 155 -7.81 13.59 5.17
N LYS A 156 -8.67 14.58 4.89
CA LYS A 156 -8.22 15.96 4.64
C LYS A 156 -7.65 16.63 5.88
N ASP A 157 -8.25 16.39 7.05
CA ASP A 157 -7.81 16.99 8.32
C ASP A 157 -6.40 16.51 8.74
N ILE A 158 -5.96 15.33 8.26
CA ILE A 158 -4.63 14.74 8.53
C ILE A 158 -3.65 14.88 7.36
N ASP A 159 -4.01 15.67 6.35
CA ASP A 159 -3.26 15.83 5.09
C ASP A 159 -2.86 14.49 4.45
N TYR A 160 -3.81 13.55 4.39
CA TYR A 160 -3.56 12.21 3.86
C TYR A 160 -3.13 12.25 2.38
N LYS A 161 -1.96 11.68 2.09
CA LYS A 161 -1.42 11.53 0.75
C LYS A 161 -1.63 10.08 0.27
N ILE A 162 -2.32 9.92 -0.86
CA ILE A 162 -2.45 8.58 -1.49
C ILE A 162 -1.07 8.10 -1.96
N ASP A 163 -0.30 9.00 -2.57
CA ASP A 163 1.02 8.70 -3.09
C ASP A 163 1.92 9.93 -3.04
N VAL A 164 3.22 9.70 -3.20
CA VAL A 164 4.25 10.73 -3.27
C VAL A 164 4.17 11.46 -4.61
N ASP A 165 4.40 12.77 -4.58
CA ASP A 165 4.56 13.58 -5.78
C ASP A 165 5.91 13.27 -6.44
N ALA A 166 5.92 12.30 -7.35
CA ALA A 166 7.12 11.81 -8.03
C ALA A 166 7.88 12.93 -8.78
N ASP A 167 7.17 13.94 -9.30
CA ASP A 167 7.78 15.08 -10.01
C ASP A 167 8.58 15.99 -9.07
N LYS A 168 8.22 16.05 -7.78
CA LYS A 168 9.02 16.73 -6.74
C LYS A 168 10.18 15.87 -6.29
N GLY A 169 9.97 14.55 -6.17
CA GLY A 169 11.01 13.60 -5.76
C GLY A 169 12.23 13.62 -6.67
N GLN A 170 12.02 13.69 -7.98
CA GLN A 170 13.11 13.77 -8.98
C GLN A 170 13.97 15.04 -8.88
N LYS A 171 13.49 16.09 -8.21
CA LYS A 171 14.19 17.38 -8.14
C LYS A 171 15.15 17.47 -6.96
N SER A 172 14.94 16.68 -5.92
CA SER A 172 15.78 16.67 -4.72
C SER A 172 15.46 15.47 -3.83
N GLU A 173 16.47 14.68 -3.50
CA GLU A 173 16.38 13.56 -2.56
C GLU A 173 15.83 13.98 -1.20
N ARG A 174 16.26 15.14 -0.68
CA ARG A 174 15.74 15.70 0.57
C ARG A 174 14.22 15.96 0.50
N LEU A 175 13.74 16.48 -0.62
CA LEU A 175 12.30 16.71 -0.82
C LEU A 175 11.57 15.37 -0.95
N LEU A 176 12.17 14.38 -1.60
CA LEU A 176 11.63 13.04 -1.68
C LEU A 176 11.47 12.40 -0.30
N PHE A 177 12.51 12.41 0.56
CA PHE A 177 12.44 11.90 1.93
C PHE A 177 11.37 12.61 2.75
N LYS A 178 11.26 13.93 2.63
CA LYS A 178 10.20 14.69 3.30
C LYS A 178 8.82 14.22 2.82
N GLU A 179 8.60 14.09 1.51
CA GLU A 179 7.31 13.66 0.97
C GLU A 179 6.98 12.21 1.37
N LEU A 180 7.96 11.32 1.38
CA LEU A 180 7.82 9.93 1.84
C LEU A 180 7.43 9.88 3.33
N ASN A 181 8.13 10.63 4.17
CA ASN A 181 7.83 10.73 5.59
C ASN A 181 6.44 11.33 5.86
N ASP A 182 6.06 12.39 5.15
CA ASP A 182 4.71 12.97 5.26
C ASP A 182 3.62 11.95 4.85
N ALA A 183 3.84 11.24 3.73
CA ALA A 183 2.92 10.21 3.25
C ALA A 183 2.84 9.02 4.23
N LEU A 184 3.97 8.60 4.79
CA LEU A 184 4.02 7.53 5.80
C LEU A 184 3.28 7.94 7.07
N ASN A 185 3.58 9.12 7.62
CA ASN A 185 2.98 9.61 8.86
C ASN A 185 1.46 9.77 8.73
N SER A 186 0.99 10.40 7.65
CA SER A 186 -0.45 10.55 7.41
C SER A 186 -1.14 9.19 7.19
N ARG A 187 -0.46 8.22 6.56
CA ARG A 187 -0.97 6.85 6.40
C ARG A 187 -1.03 6.09 7.72
N ILE A 188 -0.04 6.25 8.60
CA ILE A 188 -0.07 5.67 9.95
C ILE A 188 -1.22 6.29 10.76
N GLU A 189 -1.43 7.60 10.67
CA GLU A 189 -2.57 8.23 11.36
C GLU A 189 -3.91 7.73 10.80
N ALA A 190 -4.04 7.59 9.48
CA ALA A 190 -5.23 7.02 8.85
C ALA A 190 -5.47 5.58 9.32
N TYR A 191 -4.44 4.72 9.30
CA TYR A 191 -4.50 3.35 9.81
C TYR A 191 -4.98 3.31 11.26
N ARG A 192 -4.36 4.08 12.17
CA ARG A 192 -4.74 4.11 13.61
C ARG A 192 -6.15 4.62 13.84
N TYR A 193 -6.61 5.58 13.02
CA TYR A 193 -7.99 6.05 13.05
C TYR A 193 -8.94 4.93 12.62
N LEU A 194 -8.72 4.34 11.43
CA LEU A 194 -9.59 3.30 10.90
C LEU A 194 -9.65 2.07 11.80
N TRP A 195 -8.51 1.69 12.39
CA TRP A 195 -8.42 0.57 13.30
C TRP A 195 -9.28 0.71 14.56
N ARG A 196 -9.46 1.94 15.05
CA ARG A 196 -10.23 2.24 16.27
C ARG A 196 -11.70 2.51 15.98
N GLU A 197 -11.99 3.17 14.86
CA GLU A 197 -13.33 3.70 14.56
C GLU A 197 -14.18 2.76 13.70
N TYR A 198 -13.56 1.82 12.99
CA TYR A 198 -14.25 0.81 12.21
C TYR A 198 -14.06 -0.56 12.86
N ASP A 199 -15.12 -1.35 12.90
CA ASP A 199 -15.00 -2.78 13.09
C ASP A 199 -14.60 -3.43 11.76
N TRP A 200 -13.95 -4.60 11.84
CA TRP A 200 -13.44 -5.31 10.67
C TRP A 200 -13.16 -6.78 10.98
N ASP A 201 -13.53 -7.61 10.02
CA ASP A 201 -13.08 -9.00 9.91
C ASP A 201 -11.80 -9.09 9.09
N THR A 202 -11.64 -8.23 8.08
CA THR A 202 -10.40 -8.14 7.29
C THR A 202 -9.92 -6.70 7.16
N PHE A 203 -8.69 -6.44 7.59
CA PHE A 203 -8.00 -5.17 7.38
C PHE A 203 -6.89 -5.39 6.33
N MET A 204 -6.97 -4.74 5.18
CA MET A 204 -5.93 -4.76 4.17
C MET A 204 -5.34 -3.37 3.98
N MET A 205 -4.01 -3.25 4.08
CA MET A 205 -3.32 -1.99 3.87
C MET A 205 -2.01 -2.15 3.12
N VAL A 206 -1.65 -1.17 2.30
CA VAL A 206 -0.40 -1.17 1.53
C VAL A 206 0.39 0.10 1.76
N PHE A 207 1.67 -0.04 2.11
CA PHE A 207 2.65 1.03 2.08
C PHE A 207 3.35 1.02 0.71
N THR A 208 3.17 2.09 -0.05
CA THR A 208 3.76 2.26 -1.38
C THR A 208 5.06 3.07 -1.36
N GLY A 209 5.49 3.56 -0.19
CA GLY A 209 6.69 4.40 -0.08
C GLY A 209 7.99 3.64 -0.37
N THR A 210 8.00 2.33 -0.11
CA THR A 210 9.13 1.44 -0.37
C THR A 210 9.46 1.33 -1.86
N ASP A 211 8.44 1.14 -2.72
CA ASP A 211 8.58 1.20 -4.17
C ASP A 211 9.20 2.52 -4.66
N ARG A 212 8.82 3.64 -4.03
CA ARG A 212 9.39 4.96 -4.37
C ARG A 212 10.85 5.09 -3.94
N LEU A 213 11.22 4.53 -2.78
CA LEU A 213 12.61 4.48 -2.35
C LEU A 213 13.45 3.67 -3.36
N GLU A 214 12.98 2.50 -3.77
CA GLU A 214 13.70 1.67 -4.75
C GLU A 214 13.83 2.34 -6.12
N HIS A 215 12.81 3.09 -6.55
CA HIS A 215 12.86 3.79 -7.84
C HIS A 215 13.80 5.00 -7.88
N PHE A 216 14.05 5.66 -6.76
CA PHE A 216 14.75 6.95 -6.75
C PHE A 216 16.01 6.98 -5.87
N LEU A 217 16.16 6.03 -4.95
CA LEU A 217 17.15 6.06 -3.87
C LEU A 217 17.79 4.68 -3.62
N TRP A 218 17.76 3.77 -4.59
CA TRP A 218 18.44 2.48 -4.48
C TRP A 218 19.93 2.63 -4.16
N ASP A 219 20.60 3.61 -4.77
CA ASP A 219 22.01 3.92 -4.51
C ASP A 219 22.26 4.29 -3.02
N ALA A 220 21.29 4.88 -2.34
CA ALA A 220 21.39 5.23 -0.93
C ALA A 220 21.31 3.99 -0.01
N TYR A 221 20.64 2.94 -0.46
CA TYR A 221 20.63 1.65 0.22
C TYR A 221 21.96 0.92 0.01
N GLU A 222 22.43 0.80 -1.22
CA GLU A 222 23.65 0.01 -1.54
C GLU A 222 24.95 0.64 -1.05
N ASN A 223 24.99 1.96 -0.83
CA ASN A 223 26.20 2.67 -0.45
C ASN A 223 26.15 3.15 1.02
N PRO A 224 26.90 2.52 1.94
CA PRO A 224 26.96 2.93 3.35
C PRO A 224 27.47 4.35 3.58
N ASP A 225 28.22 4.91 2.63
CA ASP A 225 28.75 6.27 2.69
C ASP A 225 27.76 7.32 2.15
N HIS A 226 26.55 6.91 1.72
CA HIS A 226 25.53 7.84 1.23
C HIS A 226 24.96 8.68 2.36
N ASP A 227 24.77 9.99 2.13
CA ASP A 227 24.28 10.95 3.14
C ASP A 227 22.93 10.55 3.78
N TYR A 228 22.14 9.76 3.06
CA TYR A 228 20.81 9.29 3.49
C TYR A 228 20.74 7.80 3.85
N HIS A 229 21.85 7.06 3.87
CA HIS A 229 21.85 5.62 4.17
C HIS A 229 21.20 5.32 5.53
N GLN A 230 21.56 6.11 6.55
CA GLN A 230 20.99 5.99 7.90
C GLN A 230 19.54 6.48 8.04
N GLU A 231 19.02 7.28 7.10
CA GLU A 231 17.61 7.71 7.10
C GLU A 231 16.71 6.68 6.39
N LEU A 232 17.31 5.82 5.56
CA LEU A 232 16.64 4.75 4.85
C LEU A 232 16.42 3.50 5.73
N LEU A 233 17.39 3.18 6.61
CA LEU A 233 17.32 2.10 7.61
C LEU A 233 16.41 2.48 8.79
#